data_AF-A0A1I4B330-F1
#
_entry.id   AF-A0A1I4B330-F1
#
_cell.length_a   1.000
_cell.length_b   1.000
_cell.length_c   1.000
_cell.angle_alpha   90.00
_cell.angle_beta   90.00
_cell.angle_gamma   90.00
#
_symmetry.space_group_name_H-M   'P 1'
#
loop_
_entity.id
_entity.type
_entity.pdbx_description
1 polymer ?
#
loop_
_entity_poly.entity_id
_entity_poly.type
_entity_poly.pdbx_seq_one_letter_code
_entity_poly.pdbx_strand_id
1 'polypeptide(L)'
;MRTREEVYHQVRWDPRLDPARFVLGIRQRGAAPERMPLLSFLPGGEIPWHRILFVEADGEVVWDRATGVDRVGVSGAGHRRAPP
;
A
#
# COMPACT_ATOMS: atom_id res chain seq x y z
N MET A 1 8.50 10.88 6.24
CA MET A 1 7.47 9.85 6.01
C MET A 1 6.62 10.31 4.84
N ARG A 2 6.50 9.47 3.82
CA ARG A 2 5.68 9.75 2.62
C ARG A 2 4.19 9.80 2.97
N THR A 3 3.41 10.56 2.20
CA THR A 3 1.95 10.54 2.26
C THR A 3 1.39 9.25 1.63
N ARG A 4 0.13 8.94 1.95
CA ARG A 4 -0.61 7.81 1.36
C ARG A 4 -0.71 7.85 -0.17
N GLU A 5 -0.83 9.06 -0.73
CA GLU A 5 -0.84 9.28 -2.17
C GLU A 5 0.54 9.03 -2.78
N GLU A 6 1.59 9.56 -2.17
CA GLU A 6 2.98 9.31 -2.60
C GLU A 6 3.33 7.82 -2.55
N VAL A 7 2.92 7.10 -1.49
CA VAL A 7 3.13 5.65 -1.37
C VAL A 7 2.42 4.90 -2.49
N TYR A 8 1.15 5.22 -2.74
CA TYR A 8 0.39 4.61 -3.82
C TYR A 8 1.05 4.87 -5.18
N HIS A 9 1.43 6.11 -5.46
CA HIS A 9 2.09 6.48 -6.72
C HIS A 9 3.46 5.82 -6.87
N GLN A 10 4.25 5.76 -5.80
CA GLN A 10 5.53 5.05 -5.80
C GLN A 10 5.32 3.58 -6.14
N VAL A 11 4.43 2.87 -5.44
CA VAL A 11 4.17 1.45 -5.73
C VAL A 11 3.67 1.26 -7.16
N ARG A 12 2.77 2.12 -7.63
CA ARG A 12 2.16 2.00 -8.96
C ARG A 12 3.17 2.19 -10.10
N TRP A 13 4.13 3.09 -9.92
CA TRP A 13 5.00 3.54 -11.00
C TRP A 13 6.48 3.14 -10.83
N ASP A 14 6.91 2.72 -9.64
CA ASP A 14 8.27 2.24 -9.43
C ASP A 14 8.44 0.87 -10.13
N PRO A 15 9.33 0.76 -11.14
CA PRO A 15 9.53 -0.48 -11.88
C PRO A 15 10.13 -1.60 -11.03
N ARG A 16 10.72 -1.29 -9.87
CA ARG A 16 11.27 -2.28 -8.94
C ARG A 16 10.16 -2.98 -8.14
N LEU A 17 8.98 -2.38 -8.05
CA LEU A 17 7.87 -2.86 -7.25
C LEU A 17 6.80 -3.54 -8.13
N ASP A 18 6.19 -4.58 -7.59
CA ASP A 18 5.05 -5.28 -8.18
C ASP A 18 3.76 -4.84 -7.48
N PRO A 19 2.95 -3.95 -8.08
CA PRO A 19 1.72 -3.47 -7.47
C PRO A 19 0.74 -4.57 -7.06
N ALA A 20 0.77 -5.74 -7.71
CA ALA A 20 -0.13 -6.85 -7.39
C ALA A 20 0.17 -7.48 -6.02
N ARG A 21 1.37 -7.25 -5.48
CA ARG A 21 1.80 -7.74 -4.16
C ARG A 21 1.38 -6.84 -3.01
N PHE A 22 0.86 -5.66 -3.30
CA PHE A 22 0.51 -4.65 -2.30
C PHE A 22 -0.97 -4.66 -1.97
N VAL A 23 -1.26 -4.43 -0.69
CA VAL A 23 -2.60 -4.38 -0.12
C VAL A 23 -2.74 -3.10 0.69
N LEU A 24 -3.86 -2.39 0.51
CA LEU A 24 -4.22 -1.20 1.26
C LEU A 24 -5.11 -1.58 2.44
N GLY A 25 -4.77 -1.07 3.62
CA GLY A 25 -5.62 -1.11 4.79
C GLY A 25 -6.59 0.07 4.79
N ILE A 26 -7.87 -0.18 4.52
CA ILE A 26 -8.91 0.84 4.42
C ILE A 26 -9.71 0.92 5.72
N ARG A 27 -9.84 2.12 6.28
CA ARG A 27 -10.64 2.37 7.48
C ARG A 27 -12.11 2.04 7.22
N GLN A 28 -12.63 1.06 7.97
CA GLN A 28 -14.05 0.76 8.07
C GLN A 28 -14.66 1.33 9.34
N ARG A 29 -15.98 1.55 9.33
CA ARG A 29 -16.70 2.11 10.49
C ARG A 29 -17.05 0.98 11.46
N GLY A 30 -16.47 1.02 12.66
CA GLY A 30 -16.79 0.07 13.74
C GLY A 30 -16.23 -1.34 13.56
N ALA A 31 -15.35 -1.55 12.59
CA ALA A 31 -14.72 -2.83 12.30
C ALA A 31 -13.21 -2.66 12.11
N ALA A 32 -12.49 -3.80 12.08
CA ALA A 32 -11.10 -3.81 11.67
C ALA A 32 -10.92 -3.24 10.24
N PRO A 33 -9.77 -2.66 9.92
CA PRO A 33 -9.50 -2.17 8.57
C PRO A 33 -9.69 -3.26 7.52
N GLU A 34 -10.34 -2.91 6.43
CA GLU A 34 -10.51 -3.80 5.29
C GLU A 34 -9.23 -3.87 4.48
N ARG A 35 -8.85 -5.08 4.06
CA ARG A 35 -7.69 -5.31 3.20
C ARG A 35 -8.15 -5.35 1.75
N MET A 36 -7.73 -4.36 0.98
CA MET A 36 -8.04 -4.25 -0.44
C MET A 36 -6.76 -4.34 -1.28
N PRO A 37 -6.70 -5.15 -2.35
CA PRO A 37 -5.56 -5.13 -3.26
C PRO A 37 -5.31 -3.72 -3.80
N LEU A 38 -4.05 -3.28 -3.86
CA LEU A 38 -3.72 -1.92 -4.31
C LEU A 38 -4.24 -1.66 -5.73
N LEU A 39 -4.20 -2.68 -6.59
CA LEU A 39 -4.72 -2.59 -7.97
C LEU A 39 -6.25 -2.44 -8.05
N SER A 40 -6.99 -2.79 -7.00
CA SER A 40 -8.44 -2.61 -6.93
C SER A 40 -8.83 -1.20 -6.48
N PHE A 41 -7.90 -0.43 -5.93
CA PHE A 41 -8.16 0.94 -5.52
C PHE A 41 -8.16 1.87 -6.74
N LEU A 42 -9.24 2.63 -6.90
CA LEU A 42 -9.42 3.60 -7.97
C LEU A 42 -9.23 5.02 -7.43
N PRO A 43 -8.16 5.75 -7.80
CA PRO A 43 -8.02 7.16 -7.48
C PRO A 43 -9.20 7.98 -8.00
N GLY A 44 -9.84 8.76 -7.11
CA GLY A 44 -11.06 9.52 -7.44
C GLY A 44 -12.35 8.70 -7.45
N GLY A 45 -12.30 7.41 -7.09
CA GLY A 45 -13.46 6.56 -6.91
C GLY A 45 -14.13 6.72 -5.54
N GLU A 46 -14.85 5.68 -5.11
CA GLU A 46 -15.66 5.69 -3.89
C GLU A 46 -14.84 5.74 -2.58
N ILE A 47 -13.58 5.29 -2.63
CA ILE A 47 -12.71 5.23 -1.47
C ILE A 47 -11.79 6.45 -1.46
N PRO A 48 -12.02 7.43 -0.56
CA PRO A 48 -11.15 8.60 -0.48
C PRO A 48 -9.81 8.23 0.17
N TRP A 49 -8.75 8.92 -0.25
CA TRP A 49 -7.38 8.71 0.23
C TRP A 49 -7.28 8.65 1.75
N HIS A 50 -7.94 9.55 2.48
CA HIS A 50 -7.83 9.63 3.93
C HIS A 50 -8.29 8.38 4.69
N ARG A 51 -8.99 7.45 4.01
CA ARG A 51 -9.34 6.14 4.58
C ARG A 51 -8.19 5.13 4.54
N ILE A 52 -7.17 5.33 3.72
CA ILE A 52 -5.99 4.46 3.71
C ILE A 52 -5.19 4.72 4.99
N LEU A 53 -5.04 3.68 5.80
CA LEU A 53 -4.35 3.71 7.09
C LEU A 53 -2.93 3.16 6.99
N PHE A 54 -2.76 2.03 6.29
CA PHE A 54 -1.49 1.36 6.11
C PHE A 54 -1.42 0.67 4.74
N VAL A 55 -0.21 0.26 4.36
CA VAL A 55 0.06 -0.53 3.16
C VAL A 55 0.89 -1.75 3.55
N GLU A 56 0.41 -2.92 3.13
CA GLU A 56 1.07 -4.21 3.28
C GLU A 56 1.65 -4.64 1.93
N ALA A 57 2.80 -5.35 1.95
CA ALA A 57 3.39 -5.99 0.79
C ALA A 57 3.92 -7.37 1.20
N ASP A 58 3.57 -8.44 0.46
CA ASP A 58 3.94 -9.83 0.81
C ASP A 58 3.61 -10.21 2.29
N GLY A 59 2.59 -9.59 2.90
CA GLY A 59 2.20 -9.79 4.29
C GLY A 59 2.97 -8.96 5.33
N GLU A 60 3.92 -8.12 4.90
CA GLU A 60 4.65 -7.17 5.76
C GLU A 60 4.04 -5.76 5.65
N VAL A 61 3.82 -5.07 6.78
CA VAL A 61 3.45 -3.65 6.77
C VAL A 61 4.67 -2.81 6.37
N VAL A 62 4.65 -2.30 5.14
CA VAL A 62 5.72 -1.48 4.57
C VAL A 62 5.47 0.02 4.73
N TRP A 63 4.25 0.43 5.02
CA TRP A 63 3.93 1.81 5.36
C TRP A 63 2.77 1.85 6.35
N ASP A 64 2.88 2.63 7.41
CA ASP A 64 1.80 2.83 8.38
C ASP A 64 1.93 4.21 9.02
N ARG A 65 0.87 5.01 8.91
CA ARG A 65 0.88 6.40 9.40
C ARG A 65 0.74 6.53 10.91
N ALA A 66 0.20 5.52 11.60
CA ALA A 66 -0.08 5.58 13.03
C ALA A 66 1.20 5.29 13.84
N THR A 67 2.02 4.37 13.32
CA THR A 67 3.29 3.94 13.87
C THR A 67 4.49 4.69 13.27
N GLY A 68 4.32 5.32 12.11
CA GLY A 68 5.37 6.06 11.42
C GLY A 68 6.26 5.19 10.51
N VAL A 69 5.86 3.96 10.22
CA VAL A 69 6.60 3.02 9.36
C VAL A 69 6.59 3.54 7.91
N ASP A 70 7.77 3.57 7.29
CA ASP A 70 7.97 3.88 5.86
C ASP A 70 9.19 3.10 5.35
N ARG A 71 8.93 1.91 4.81
CA ARG A 71 9.92 0.97 4.24
C ARG A 71 9.65 0.67 2.77
N VAL A 72 8.76 1.42 2.13
CA VAL A 72 8.37 1.23 0.72
C VAL A 72 9.59 1.43 -0.17
N GLY A 73 9.97 0.37 -0.90
CA GLY A 73 11.16 0.33 -1.76
C GLY A 73 12.49 0.17 -1.01
N VAL A 74 12.47 0.03 0.32
CA VAL A 74 13.65 -0.29 1.15
C VAL A 74 13.59 -1.74 1.61
N SER A 75 12.42 -2.21 2.04
CA SER A 75 12.14 -3.63 2.26
C SER A 75 12.10 -4.38 0.94
N GLY A 76 12.58 -5.63 0.90
CA GLY A 76 12.43 -6.51 -0.26
C GLY A 76 10.97 -6.98 -0.51
N ALA A 77 10.07 -6.67 0.41
CA ALA A 77 8.64 -6.92 0.28
C ALA A 77 8.05 -6.09 -0.88
N GLY A 78 7.25 -6.74 -1.72
CA GLY A 78 6.64 -6.13 -2.89
C GLY A 78 7.60 -5.89 -4.06
N HIS A 79 8.87 -6.29 -3.97
CA HIS A 79 9.78 -6.21 -5.12
C HIS A 79 9.35 -7.17 -6.22
N ARG A 80 9.47 -6.73 -7.48
CA ARG A 80 9.36 -7.60 -8.65
C ARG A 80 10.47 -8.64 -8.54
N ARG A 81 10.05 -9.90 -8.40
CA ARG A 81 10.97 -11.01 -8.55
C ARG A 81 11.11 -11.27 -10.05
N ALA A 82 12.35 -11.37 -10.52
CA ALA A 82 12.58 -11.94 -11.85
C ALA A 82 12.04 -13.39 -11.83
N PRO A 83 11.39 -13.83 -12.92
CA PRO A 83 11.10 -15.26 -13.06
C PRO A 83 12.42 -16.06 -13.00
N PRO A 84 12.40 -17.29 -12.44
CA PRO A 84 13.56 -18.18 -12.45
C PRO A 84 13.99 -18.59 -13.85
#